data_AF-A0A2T4VNB1-F1
#
_entry.id   AF-A0A2T4VNB1-F1
#
_cell.length_a   1.000
_cell.length_b   1.000
_cell.length_c   1.000
_cell.angle_alpha   90.00
_cell.angle_beta   90.00
_cell.angle_gamma   90.00
#
_symmetry.space_group_name_H-M   'P 1'
#
loop_
_entity.id
_entity.type
_entity.pdbx_description
1 polymer ?
#
loop_
_entity_poly.entity_id
_entity_poly.type
_entity_poly.pdbx_seq_one_letter_code
_entity_poly.pdbx_strand_id
1 'polypeptide(L)'
;MPRQHVYMLDYLMRMRQEKTRGLLLDMGEVNVTRMVAFMDGYRACQRANGINDEEYIRFHDWLREVKHELPTEGWAAKYLRDCDGDHERAIRKFLDFVAEFVALREREMQGG
;
A
#
# COMPACT_ATOMS: atom_id res chain seq x y z
N MET A 1 21.88 12.04 -13.39
CA MET A 1 21.13 11.71 -12.16
C MET A 1 20.16 10.60 -12.51
N PRO A 2 20.32 9.36 -12.03
CA PRO A 2 19.26 8.38 -12.22
C PRO A 2 18.04 8.89 -11.45
N ARG A 3 16.89 9.02 -12.14
CA ARG A 3 15.62 9.30 -11.47
C ARG A 3 15.39 8.16 -10.50
N GLN A 4 15.44 8.41 -9.19
CA GLN A 4 14.89 7.46 -8.23
C GLN A 4 13.41 7.31 -8.62
N HIS A 5 13.09 6.16 -9.21
CA HIS A 5 11.69 5.78 -9.40
C HIS A 5 11.13 5.62 -7.99
N VAL A 6 10.22 6.51 -7.61
CA VAL A 6 9.45 6.33 -6.39
C VAL A 6 8.46 5.23 -6.71
N TYR A 7 8.63 4.05 -6.11
CA TYR A 7 7.71 2.94 -6.29
C TYR A 7 6.52 3.10 -5.35
N MET A 8 5.42 2.41 -5.62
CA MET A 8 4.21 2.54 -4.83
C MET A 8 4.48 2.23 -3.34
N LEU A 9 5.32 1.23 -3.05
CA LEU A 9 5.65 0.88 -1.66
C LEU A 9 6.41 2.00 -0.93
N ASP A 10 7.29 2.74 -1.60
CA ASP A 10 7.99 3.88 -0.99
C ASP A 10 7.00 4.98 -0.58
N TYR A 11 6.01 5.25 -1.44
CA TYR A 11 4.98 6.24 -1.16
C TYR A 11 4.06 5.79 -0.01
N LEU A 12 3.64 4.52 0.00
CA LEU A 12 2.87 3.92 1.08
C LEU A 12 3.64 3.95 2.42
N MET A 13 4.94 3.66 2.39
CA MET A 13 5.81 3.73 3.57
C MET A 13 5.91 5.16 4.11
N ARG A 14 6.02 6.16 3.24
CA ARG A 14 6.01 7.57 3.64
C ARG A 14 4.68 7.95 4.30
N MET A 15 3.55 7.57 3.70
CA MET A 15 2.22 7.82 4.29
C MET A 15 2.05 7.16 5.66
N ARG A 16 2.65 5.98 5.88
CA ARG A 16 2.63 5.32 7.20
C ARG A 16 3.37 6.11 8.28
N GLN A 17 4.46 6.78 7.92
CA GLN A 17 5.27 7.57 8.86
C GLN A 17 4.58 8.89 9.25
N GLU A 18 3.67 9.38 8.42
CA GLU A 18 2.90 10.58 8.71
C GLU A 18 1.78 10.30 9.72
N LYS A 19 1.60 11.20 10.70
CA LYS A 19 0.48 11.11 11.66
C LYS A 19 -0.86 11.26 10.93
N THR A 20 -1.99 10.91 11.57
CA THR A 20 -3.37 11.05 11.04
C THR A 20 -3.63 12.40 10.34
N ARG A 21 -3.03 13.49 10.83
CA ARG A 21 -3.12 14.82 10.21
C ARG A 21 -2.45 14.92 8.83
N GLY A 22 -1.35 14.20 8.58
CA GLY A 22 -0.69 14.09 7.26
C GLY A 22 -1.52 13.26 6.27
N LEU A 23 -2.09 12.13 6.72
CA LEU A 23 -3.04 11.34 5.92
C LEU A 23 -4.27 12.17 5.50
N LEU A 24 -4.80 13.01 6.40
CA LEU A 24 -5.86 13.98 6.10
C LEU A 24 -5.41 15.06 5.12
N LEU A 25 -4.17 15.55 5.22
CA LEU A 25 -3.65 16.55 4.28
C LEU A 25 -3.42 15.97 2.88
N ASP A 26 -3.02 14.70 2.78
CA ASP A 26 -2.79 14.01 1.51
C ASP A 26 -4.08 13.54 0.81
N MET A 27 -5.10 13.11 1.57
CA MET A 27 -6.36 12.58 1.00
C MET A 27 -7.58 13.50 1.17
N GLY A 28 -7.42 14.62 1.89
CA GLY A 28 -8.50 15.49 2.35
C GLY A 28 -9.31 14.87 3.49
N GLU A 29 -10.03 13.78 3.21
CA GLU A 29 -10.82 13.00 4.15
C GLU A 29 -10.29 11.57 4.17
N VAL A 30 -10.06 11.01 5.36
CA VAL A 30 -9.57 9.63 5.51
C VAL A 30 -10.66 8.67 5.08
N ASN A 31 -10.52 8.13 3.86
CA ASN A 31 -11.51 7.26 3.26
C ASN A 31 -10.81 6.16 2.45
N VAL A 32 -11.10 4.91 2.80
CA VAL A 32 -10.48 3.73 2.17
C VAL A 32 -10.76 3.64 0.67
N THR A 33 -11.93 4.08 0.21
CA THR A 33 -12.28 4.10 -1.22
C THR A 33 -11.45 5.13 -1.97
N ARG A 34 -11.19 6.31 -1.37
CA ARG A 34 -10.29 7.31 -1.96
C ARG A 34 -8.85 6.81 -2.02
N MET A 35 -8.40 6.11 -0.99
CA MET A 35 -7.09 5.46 -0.96
C MET A 35 -6.94 4.46 -2.12
N VAL A 36 -7.93 3.58 -2.32
CA VAL A 36 -7.93 2.62 -3.45
C VAL A 36 -7.90 3.37 -4.78
N ALA A 37 -8.76 4.37 -4.98
CA ALA A 37 -8.81 5.13 -6.22
C ALA A 37 -7.48 5.86 -6.52
N PHE A 38 -6.83 6.41 -5.49
CA PHE A 38 -5.50 7.01 -5.59
C PHE A 38 -4.46 5.98 -6.05
N MET A 39 -4.41 4.82 -5.41
CA MET A 39 -3.47 3.76 -5.76
C MET A 39 -3.68 3.25 -7.18
N ASP A 40 -4.94 3.06 -7.59
CA ASP A 40 -5.29 2.64 -8.94
C ASP A 40 -4.90 3.68 -9.98
N GLY A 41 -5.16 4.97 -9.71
CA GLY A 41 -4.75 6.08 -10.58
C GLY A 41 -3.23 6.16 -10.75
N TYR A 42 -2.48 6.05 -9.65
CA TYR A 42 -1.02 6.05 -9.69
C TYR A 42 -0.46 4.88 -10.52
N ARG A 43 -1.01 3.67 -10.31
CA ARG A 43 -0.62 2.48 -11.09
C ARG A 43 -1.00 2.60 -12.56
N ALA A 44 -2.14 3.19 -12.87
CA ALA A 44 -2.52 3.48 -14.25
C ALA A 44 -1.52 4.44 -14.92
N CYS A 45 -1.08 5.49 -14.21
CA CYS A 45 -0.03 6.39 -14.68
C CYS A 45 1.32 5.68 -14.85
N GLN A 46 1.73 4.82 -13.93
CA GLN A 46 2.95 4.01 -14.09
C GLN A 46 2.90 3.17 -15.36
N ARG A 47 1.80 2.42 -15.57
CA ARG A 47 1.61 1.58 -16.76
C ARG A 47 1.60 2.41 -18.05
N ALA A 48 0.91 3.55 -18.06
CA ALA A 48 0.88 4.45 -19.21
C ALA A 48 2.27 4.98 -19.59
N ASN A 49 3.17 5.10 -18.61
CA ASN A 49 4.56 5.49 -18.81
C ASN A 49 5.52 4.29 -19.02
N GLY A 50 4.99 3.07 -19.20
CA GLY A 50 5.79 1.86 -19.39
C GLY A 50 6.53 1.37 -18.14
N ILE A 51 6.17 1.88 -16.96
CA ILE A 51 6.74 1.44 -15.68
C ILE A 51 5.92 0.27 -15.17
N ASN A 52 6.57 -0.89 -15.04
CA ASN A 52 6.00 -2.05 -14.36
C ASN A 52 6.53 -2.10 -12.93
N ASP A 53 5.67 -1.84 -11.95
CA ASP A 53 6.00 -1.89 -10.53
C ASP A 53 5.95 -3.35 -10.04
N GLU A 54 6.98 -4.13 -10.38
CA GLU A 54 7.10 -5.55 -9.98
C GLU A 54 7.08 -5.73 -8.47
N GLU A 55 7.57 -4.73 -7.73
CA GLU A 55 7.63 -4.80 -6.28
C GLU A 55 6.24 -4.73 -5.66
N TYR A 56 5.39 -3.82 -6.15
CA TYR A 56 4.00 -3.78 -5.75
C TYR A 56 3.24 -5.07 -6.11
N ILE A 57 3.58 -5.70 -7.24
CA ILE A 57 3.01 -7.02 -7.61
C ILE A 57 3.41 -8.08 -6.57
N ARG A 58 4.70 -8.16 -6.22
CA ARG A 58 5.19 -9.11 -5.20
C ARG A 58 4.54 -8.89 -3.83
N PHE A 59 4.33 -7.64 -3.43
CA PHE A 59 3.60 -7.32 -2.20
C PHE A 59 2.16 -7.86 -2.25
N HIS A 60 1.47 -7.65 -3.37
CA HIS A 60 0.09 -8.12 -3.54
C HIS A 60 -0.01 -9.65 -3.53
N ASP A 61 0.95 -10.34 -4.17
CA ASP A 61 1.02 -11.80 -4.15
C ASP A 61 1.35 -12.32 -2.74
N TRP A 62 2.29 -11.70 -2.02
CA TRP A 62 2.58 -12.02 -0.62
C TRP A 62 1.36 -11.82 0.30
N LEU A 63 0.61 -10.72 0.12
CA LEU A 63 -0.57 -10.44 0.91
C LEU A 63 -1.68 -11.50 0.69
N ARG A 64 -1.78 -12.03 -0.53
CA ARG A 64 -2.73 -13.10 -0.89
C ARG A 64 -2.27 -14.49 -0.44
N GLU A 65 -1.02 -14.83 -0.71
CA GLU A 65 -0.51 -16.20 -0.64
C GLU A 65 0.10 -16.54 0.72
N VAL A 66 0.70 -15.55 1.40
CA VAL A 66 1.33 -15.73 2.71
C VAL A 66 0.43 -15.24 3.83
N LYS A 67 -0.14 -14.05 3.68
CA LYS A 67 -1.01 -13.46 4.72
C LYS A 67 -2.46 -13.90 4.62
N HIS A 68 -2.92 -14.32 3.44
CA HIS A 68 -4.33 -14.61 3.17
C HIS A 68 -5.27 -13.44 3.51
N GLU A 69 -4.75 -12.21 3.42
CA GLU A 69 -5.47 -10.98 3.80
C GLU A 69 -6.04 -10.24 2.58
N LEU A 70 -6.00 -10.86 1.40
CA LEU A 70 -6.44 -10.28 0.13
C LEU A 70 -7.49 -11.17 -0.55
N PRO A 71 -8.75 -11.09 -0.11
CA PRO A 71 -9.83 -11.84 -0.72
C PRO A 71 -10.23 -11.24 -2.08
N THR A 72 -11.13 -11.92 -2.80
CA THR A 72 -11.52 -11.53 -4.17
C THR A 72 -12.17 -10.14 -4.24
N GLU A 73 -12.85 -9.70 -3.18
CA GLU A 73 -13.39 -8.33 -3.06
C GLU A 73 -12.33 -7.25 -2.81
N GLY A 74 -11.08 -7.63 -2.60
CA GLY A 74 -9.96 -6.74 -2.30
C GLY A 74 -9.80 -6.41 -0.81
N TRP A 75 -8.61 -5.89 -0.46
CA TRP A 75 -8.25 -5.61 0.94
C TRP A 75 -9.14 -4.53 1.57
N ALA A 76 -9.57 -3.53 0.80
CA ALA A 76 -10.30 -2.38 1.31
C ALA A 76 -11.66 -2.78 1.91
N ALA A 77 -12.42 -3.60 1.20
CA ALA A 77 -13.71 -4.10 1.67
C ALA A 77 -13.56 -5.04 2.88
N LYS A 78 -12.52 -5.87 2.89
CA LYS A 78 -12.19 -6.74 4.03
C LYS A 78 -11.81 -5.92 5.26
N TYR A 79 -10.81 -5.04 5.16
CA TYR A 79 -10.27 -4.34 6.31
C TYR A 79 -11.24 -3.33 6.88
N LEU A 80 -12.08 -2.71 6.04
CA LEU A 80 -13.16 -1.86 6.54
C LEU A 80 -14.16 -2.64 7.41
N ARG A 81 -14.48 -3.88 7.01
CA ARG A 81 -15.33 -4.78 7.79
C ARG A 81 -14.66 -5.23 9.08
N ASP A 82 -13.39 -5.63 8.99
CA ASP A 82 -12.58 -6.04 10.15
C ASP A 82 -12.34 -4.89 11.16
N CYS A 83 -12.47 -3.64 10.71
CA CYS A 83 -12.28 -2.44 11.52
C CYS A 83 -13.60 -1.73 11.88
N ASP A 84 -14.74 -2.42 11.82
CA ASP A 84 -16.06 -1.88 12.20
C ASP A 84 -16.45 -0.58 11.45
N GLY A 85 -16.02 -0.43 10.19
CA GLY A 85 -16.25 0.77 9.38
C GLY A 85 -15.23 1.90 9.63
N ASP A 86 -14.24 1.71 10.49
CA ASP A 86 -13.19 2.71 10.73
C ASP A 86 -12.18 2.72 9.57
N HIS A 87 -12.32 3.73 8.71
CA HIS A 87 -11.46 3.94 7.56
C HIS A 87 -9.99 4.20 7.93
N GLU A 88 -9.72 4.91 9.03
CA GLU A 88 -8.35 5.20 9.45
C GLU A 88 -7.66 3.92 9.89
N ARG A 89 -8.33 3.12 10.73
CA ARG A 89 -7.80 1.82 11.18
C ARG A 89 -7.63 0.86 10.02
N ALA A 90 -8.55 0.83 9.05
CA ALA A 90 -8.44 -0.01 7.87
C ALA A 90 -7.23 0.37 6.99
N ILE A 91 -7.02 1.67 6.75
CA ILE A 91 -5.85 2.16 6.01
C ILE A 91 -4.57 1.86 6.79
N ARG A 92 -4.55 2.10 8.11
CA ARG A 92 -3.37 1.83 8.94
C ARG A 92 -3.02 0.34 8.95
N LYS A 93 -4.01 -0.55 9.03
CA LYS A 93 -3.81 -2.01 8.89
C LYS A 93 -3.14 -2.35 7.56
N PHE A 94 -3.60 -1.77 6.45
CA PHE A 94 -2.96 -1.98 5.14
C PHE A 94 -1.52 -1.47 5.11
N LEU A 95 -1.27 -0.27 5.64
CA LEU A 95 0.06 0.32 5.71
C LEU A 95 1.02 -0.50 6.61
N ASP A 96 0.53 -1.11 7.68
CA ASP A 96 1.32 -2.00 8.53
C ASP A 96 1.79 -3.25 7.77
N PHE A 97 0.95 -3.83 6.91
CA PHE A 97 1.38 -4.94 6.04
C PHE A 97 2.41 -4.52 4.99
N VAL A 98 2.29 -3.30 4.44
CA VAL A 98 3.31 -2.74 3.55
C VAL A 98 4.66 -2.65 4.27
N ALA A 99 4.66 -2.14 5.51
CA ALA A 99 5.88 -2.04 6.31
C ALA A 99 6.47 -3.40 6.66
N GLU A 100 5.62 -4.38 6.98
CA GLU A 100 6.07 -5.74 7.25
C GLU A 100 6.74 -6.36 6.01
N PHE A 101 6.15 -6.21 4.83
CA PHE A 101 6.70 -6.72 3.58
C PHE A 101 8.05 -6.07 3.23
N VAL A 102 8.15 -4.74 3.36
CA VAL A 102 9.41 -4.01 3.13
C VAL A 102 10.51 -4.49 4.07
N ALA A 103 10.20 -4.68 5.36
CA ALA A 103 11.15 -5.18 6.33
C ALA A 103 11.56 -6.64 6.06
N LEU A 104 10.66 -7.49 5.55
CA LEU A 104 10.97 -8.85 5.14
C LEU A 104 11.96 -8.86 3.97
N ARG A 105 11.67 -8.08 2.92
CA ARG A 105 12.53 -7.94 1.73
C ARG A 105 13.94 -7.45 2.10
N GLU A 106 14.04 -6.46 2.99
CA GLU A 106 15.34 -5.94 3.44
C GLU A 106 16.18 -6.99 4.15
N ARG A 107 15.56 -7.86 4.95
CA ARG A 107 16.25 -8.97 5.62
C ARG A 107 16.74 -10.02 4.62
N GLU A 108 15.93 -10.34 3.61
CA GLU A 108 16.32 -11.27 2.55
C GLU A 108 17.49 -10.74 1.71
N MET A 109 17.55 -9.43 1.46
CA MET A 109 18.66 -8.79 0.75
C MET A 109 19.96 -8.71 1.56
N GLN A 110 19.89 -8.72 2.89
CA GLN A 110 21.07 -8.67 3.78
C GLN A 110 21.60 -10.07 4.16
N GLY A 111 20.84 -11.12 3.87
CA GLY A 111 21.16 -12.51 4.21
C GLY A 111 21.56 -13.41 3.03
N GLY A 112 21.78 -12.84 1.84
CA GLY A 112 22.28 -13.53 0.64
C GLY A 112 23.71 -13.13 0.30
#